data_AF-A0AAV5SPE8-F1
#
_entry.id   AF-A0AAV5SPE8-F1
#
_cell.length_a   1.000
_cell.length_b   1.000
_cell.length_c   1.000
_cell.angle_alpha   90.00
_cell.angle_beta   90.00
_cell.angle_gamma   90.00
#
_symmetry.space_group_name_H-M   'P 1'
#
loop_
_entity.id
_entity.type
_entity.pdbx_description
1 polymer ?
#
loop_
_entity_poly.entity_id
_entity_poly.type
_entity_poly.pdbx_seq_one_letter_code
_entity_poly.pdbx_strand_id
1 'polypeptide(L)'
;PVSKYENGMIYCSWKQKVGSFNNDKVFQLKAGVKYHHIVAYGETSSNSYNLNKHPQGGAQSILYDTFDSDDGGNPSDGLNCNDGRTCVYIKSCKGVFNSKCSLGYSYKLEGDILSMELAGYQDSGMKRYLAVGFGEKDGMGESKVTECSAIGDEKFPTVKLSYNTPGDLSVNERIDDEPKFRDSIISNAVSKYEDGMIYCSWKQNVSTNNGNDKVFQRTPGVKYHHIVAYGPTAMDATYAGLDQHDDYDKPLITDFEGGDDTGDSTSTKLVKAHGSLMMIAWLICVPTAAVFARFLRAHWPTKKPFGLALWFHIHRTFNILACLVLIAGFVCIFIETQWKWKGIGSGSGHYWVTTHSTVGIIACVLAWLQPFISLLRCDPQNPRRPVFNWVHRLIGVTAFLLAVTATAIAANNFSVWPEHLTYLILSFVPLGSVIVLFVIMTILDAQIRVHDANIVKIHAIRFTLVLIAIGVAAGAAIALVVMLITA
;
A
#
# COMPACT_ATOMS: atom_id res chain seq x y z
N PRO A 1 -33.34 -26.01 -15.32
CA PRO A 1 -32.84 -26.92 -14.27
C PRO A 1 -31.77 -27.80 -14.89
N VAL A 2 -30.70 -28.07 -14.16
CA VAL A 2 -29.62 -28.97 -14.54
C VAL A 2 -29.65 -30.14 -13.56
N SER A 3 -29.71 -31.36 -14.07
CA SER A 3 -29.66 -32.57 -13.25
C SER A 3 -28.65 -33.56 -13.80
N LYS A 4 -27.84 -34.16 -12.92
CA LYS A 4 -26.82 -35.15 -13.28
C LYS A 4 -26.75 -36.24 -12.22
N TYR A 5 -26.53 -37.49 -12.61
CA TYR A 5 -26.22 -38.57 -11.68
C TYR A 5 -24.87 -39.18 -12.05
N GLU A 6 -23.89 -39.07 -11.16
CA GLU A 6 -22.55 -39.63 -11.37
C GLU A 6 -22.01 -40.18 -10.05
N ASN A 7 -21.43 -41.39 -10.12
CA ASN A 7 -20.74 -42.04 -9.00
C ASN A 7 -21.58 -42.11 -7.71
N GLY A 8 -22.88 -42.38 -7.83
CA GLY A 8 -23.76 -42.46 -6.66
C GLY A 8 -24.28 -41.11 -6.15
N MET A 9 -23.91 -40.00 -6.79
CA MET A 9 -24.33 -38.64 -6.38
C MET A 9 -25.32 -38.04 -7.36
N ILE A 10 -26.41 -37.47 -6.81
CA ILE A 10 -27.41 -36.72 -7.56
C ILE A 10 -27.08 -35.23 -7.47
N TYR A 11 -26.82 -34.61 -8.61
CA TYR A 11 -26.66 -33.16 -8.73
C TYR A 11 -27.95 -32.57 -9.28
N CYS A 12 -28.46 -31.55 -8.61
CA CYS A 12 -29.60 -30.77 -9.09
C CYS A 12 -29.32 -29.28 -8.87
N SER A 13 -29.52 -28.47 -9.91
CA SER A 13 -29.45 -27.01 -9.84
C SER A 13 -30.59 -26.39 -10.62
N TRP A 14 -31.25 -25.39 -10.06
CA TRP A 14 -32.33 -24.68 -10.74
C TRP A 14 -32.41 -23.24 -10.22
N LYS A 15 -33.02 -22.37 -11.03
CA LYS A 15 -33.46 -21.05 -10.60
C LYS A 15 -34.96 -21.10 -10.47
N GLN A 16 -35.48 -20.82 -9.28
CA GLN A 16 -36.90 -20.74 -9.01
C GLN A 16 -37.30 -19.28 -8.84
N LYS A 17 -38.33 -18.84 -9.57
CA LYS A 17 -38.96 -17.56 -9.27
C LYS A 17 -39.66 -17.69 -7.93
N VAL A 18 -39.48 -16.73 -7.03
CA VAL A 18 -40.12 -16.70 -5.72
C VAL A 18 -40.96 -15.41 -5.62
N GLY A 19 -42.21 -15.50 -5.18
CA GLY A 19 -43.17 -14.39 -5.15
C GLY A 19 -44.63 -14.87 -5.00
N SER A 20 -45.61 -13.99 -5.23
CA SER A 20 -47.02 -14.38 -5.18
C SER A 20 -47.38 -15.31 -6.35
N PHE A 21 -47.69 -16.56 -6.00
CA PHE A 21 -48.27 -17.54 -6.90
C PHE A 21 -49.73 -17.79 -6.52
N ASN A 22 -50.58 -18.14 -7.49
CA ASN A 22 -51.98 -18.49 -7.24
C ASN A 22 -52.15 -19.85 -6.53
N ASN A 23 -51.07 -20.60 -6.34
CA ASN A 23 -51.05 -21.91 -5.67
C ASN A 23 -50.39 -21.77 -4.29
N ASP A 24 -51.16 -22.01 -3.24
CA ASP A 24 -50.74 -21.96 -1.83
C ASP A 24 -49.81 -23.10 -1.42
N LYS A 25 -49.72 -24.16 -2.25
CA LYS A 25 -48.81 -25.31 -2.03
C LYS A 25 -47.40 -25.07 -2.57
N VAL A 26 -47.16 -23.99 -3.30
CA VAL A 26 -45.82 -23.59 -3.77
C VAL A 26 -45.24 -22.61 -2.77
N PHE A 27 -43.97 -22.77 -2.41
CA PHE A 27 -43.30 -21.87 -1.48
C PHE A 27 -43.42 -20.41 -1.93
N GLN A 28 -43.95 -19.56 -1.05
CA GLN A 28 -44.11 -18.13 -1.28
C GLN A 28 -43.31 -17.36 -0.24
N LEU A 29 -42.42 -16.51 -0.73
CA LEU A 29 -41.65 -15.62 0.13
C LEU A 29 -42.52 -14.44 0.57
N LYS A 30 -42.58 -14.21 1.88
CA LYS A 30 -43.23 -13.06 2.50
C LYS A 30 -42.17 -12.24 3.23
N ALA A 31 -42.17 -10.93 3.01
CA ALA A 31 -41.25 -10.02 3.68
C ALA A 31 -41.42 -10.08 5.21
N GLY A 32 -40.30 -10.06 5.95
CA GLY A 32 -40.28 -10.06 7.40
C GLY A 32 -40.66 -11.38 8.10
N VAL A 33 -40.77 -12.47 7.34
CA VAL A 33 -41.07 -13.82 7.89
C VAL A 33 -39.81 -14.66 7.88
N LYS A 34 -39.51 -15.34 9.00
CA LYS A 34 -38.42 -16.31 9.12
C LYS A 34 -38.84 -17.66 8.55
N TYR A 35 -37.92 -18.35 7.88
CA TYR A 35 -38.20 -19.63 7.24
C TYR A 35 -37.14 -20.67 7.55
N HIS A 36 -37.55 -21.92 7.78
CA HIS A 36 -36.64 -23.05 7.80
C HIS A 36 -36.43 -23.57 6.38
N HIS A 37 -35.20 -23.56 5.89
CA HIS A 37 -34.83 -24.32 4.71
C HIS A 37 -34.54 -25.75 5.13
N ILE A 38 -35.33 -26.69 4.62
CA ILE A 38 -35.22 -28.11 4.94
C ILE A 38 -34.72 -28.83 3.70
N VAL A 39 -33.64 -29.59 3.86
CA VAL A 39 -33.09 -30.48 2.82
C VAL A 39 -33.18 -31.91 3.33
N ALA A 40 -33.67 -32.81 2.49
CA ALA A 40 -33.79 -34.23 2.83
C ALA A 40 -33.42 -35.11 1.63
N TYR A 41 -32.93 -36.31 1.93
CA TYR A 41 -32.71 -37.37 0.93
C TYR A 41 -33.53 -38.62 1.30
N GLY A 42 -33.88 -39.42 0.30
CA GLY A 42 -34.67 -40.63 0.52
C GLY A 42 -35.01 -41.33 -0.79
N GLU A 43 -35.73 -42.44 -0.66
CA GLU A 43 -36.16 -43.23 -1.81
C GLU A 43 -37.46 -42.66 -2.42
N THR A 44 -37.61 -42.81 -3.73
CA THR A 44 -38.86 -42.51 -4.44
C THR A 44 -39.74 -43.76 -4.49
N SER A 45 -41.07 -43.60 -4.43
CA SER A 45 -41.95 -44.78 -4.60
C SER A 45 -41.98 -45.21 -6.08
N SER A 46 -42.03 -46.51 -6.33
CA SER A 46 -42.03 -47.07 -7.70
C SER A 46 -43.33 -46.83 -8.47
N ASN A 47 -44.46 -46.55 -7.81
CA ASN A 47 -45.79 -46.52 -8.43
C ASN A 47 -46.63 -45.26 -8.12
N SER A 48 -46.02 -44.20 -7.58
CA SER A 48 -46.71 -42.92 -7.38
C SER A 48 -45.72 -41.76 -7.46
N TYR A 49 -46.17 -40.58 -7.90
CA TYR A 49 -45.39 -39.32 -7.94
C TYR A 49 -45.06 -38.77 -6.53
N ASN A 50 -44.95 -39.65 -5.53
CA ASN A 50 -44.72 -39.33 -4.13
C ASN A 50 -43.30 -39.76 -3.72
N LEU A 51 -42.75 -38.99 -2.77
CA LEU A 51 -41.51 -39.32 -2.08
C LEU A 51 -41.81 -40.25 -0.90
N ASN A 52 -40.96 -41.25 -0.65
CA ASN A 52 -41.06 -42.02 0.58
C ASN A 52 -40.54 -41.21 1.77
N LYS A 53 -40.83 -41.67 2.98
CA LYS A 53 -40.27 -41.10 4.20
C LYS A 53 -38.73 -41.22 4.17
N HIS A 54 -38.04 -40.12 4.46
CA HIS A 54 -36.58 -40.11 4.59
C HIS A 54 -36.12 -41.02 5.76
N PRO A 55 -34.91 -41.60 5.71
CA PRO A 55 -34.34 -42.37 6.82
C PRO A 55 -34.08 -41.47 8.05
N GLN A 56 -33.94 -42.05 9.25
CA GLN A 56 -33.56 -41.28 10.44
C GLN A 56 -32.21 -40.58 10.21
N GLY A 57 -32.15 -39.28 10.50
CA GLY A 57 -30.98 -38.43 10.20
C GLY A 57 -30.87 -37.98 8.73
N GLY A 58 -31.76 -38.43 7.85
CA GLY A 58 -31.76 -38.11 6.42
C GLY A 58 -32.34 -36.76 6.03
N ALA A 59 -32.56 -35.87 7.01
CA ALA A 59 -33.04 -34.51 6.81
C ALA A 59 -32.30 -33.54 7.73
N GLN A 60 -32.03 -32.35 7.22
CA GLN A 60 -31.43 -31.25 7.96
C GLN A 60 -32.24 -29.98 7.72
N SER A 61 -32.24 -29.08 8.70
CA SER A 61 -32.92 -27.78 8.60
C SER A 61 -31.99 -26.66 9.04
N ILE A 62 -32.01 -25.56 8.29
CA ILE A 62 -31.32 -24.31 8.62
C ILE A 62 -32.37 -23.20 8.70
N LEU A 63 -32.33 -22.38 9.76
CA LEU A 63 -33.23 -21.23 9.91
C LEU A 63 -32.63 -20.01 9.17
N TYR A 64 -33.42 -19.39 8.30
CA TYR A 64 -33.11 -18.13 7.64
C TYR A 64 -33.97 -17.03 8.25
N ASP A 65 -33.31 -15.98 8.76
CA ASP A 65 -33.96 -14.88 9.47
C ASP A 65 -34.59 -13.84 8.53
N THR A 66 -34.09 -13.71 7.30
CA THR A 66 -34.67 -12.95 6.18
C THR A 66 -34.18 -13.53 4.85
N PHE A 67 -34.97 -13.39 3.77
CA PHE A 67 -34.50 -13.57 2.38
C PHE A 67 -34.28 -12.21 1.70
N ASP A 68 -34.15 -11.14 2.51
CA ASP A 68 -33.82 -9.82 1.99
C ASP A 68 -32.40 -9.86 1.43
N SER A 69 -32.26 -9.29 0.25
CA SER A 69 -31.05 -9.24 -0.55
C SER A 69 -30.04 -8.23 0.01
N ASP A 70 -29.75 -8.25 1.31
CA ASP A 70 -28.78 -7.31 1.90
C ASP A 70 -28.11 -7.72 3.22
N ASP A 71 -28.10 -9.00 3.63
CA ASP A 71 -27.17 -9.40 4.69
C ASP A 71 -26.73 -10.85 4.56
N GLY A 72 -25.44 -11.03 4.26
CA GLY A 72 -24.80 -12.31 4.00
C GLY A 72 -24.34 -12.41 2.55
N GLY A 73 -23.23 -11.72 2.26
CA GLY A 73 -22.51 -11.82 1.00
C GLY A 73 -22.45 -13.27 0.53
N ASN A 74 -22.82 -13.43 -0.74
CA ASN A 74 -22.46 -14.59 -1.53
C ASN A 74 -20.95 -14.86 -1.28
N PRO A 75 -20.45 -16.11 -1.22
CA PRO A 75 -19.00 -16.37 -1.13
C PRO A 75 -18.18 -15.70 -2.26
N SER A 76 -18.86 -15.20 -3.30
CA SER A 76 -18.34 -14.40 -4.41
C SER A 76 -18.39 -12.87 -4.21
N ASP A 77 -19.03 -12.36 -3.16
CA ASP A 77 -19.13 -10.93 -2.83
C ASP A 77 -18.33 -10.69 -1.54
N GLY A 78 -17.31 -9.84 -1.61
CA GLY A 78 -16.27 -9.72 -0.58
C GLY A 78 -16.72 -9.20 0.80
N LEU A 79 -15.73 -8.80 1.61
CA LEU A 79 -15.92 -8.26 2.97
C LEU A 79 -16.98 -7.14 3.02
N ASN A 80 -17.76 -7.08 4.11
CA ASN A 80 -18.68 -5.97 4.32
C ASN A 80 -17.89 -4.69 4.67
N CYS A 81 -17.91 -3.73 3.74
CA CYS A 81 -17.27 -2.43 3.85
C CYS A 81 -18.26 -1.27 4.04
N ASN A 82 -19.54 -1.59 4.27
CA ASN A 82 -20.60 -0.61 4.49
C ASN A 82 -20.82 -0.37 6.00
N ASP A 83 -21.81 0.44 6.37
CA ASP A 83 -22.26 0.65 7.75
C ASP A 83 -21.18 1.12 8.74
N GLY A 84 -20.22 1.90 8.24
CA GLY A 84 -19.11 2.43 9.02
C GLY A 84 -18.06 1.38 9.39
N ARG A 85 -18.02 0.25 8.67
CA ARG A 85 -16.92 -0.72 8.76
C ARG A 85 -15.72 -0.22 7.96
N THR A 86 -14.52 -0.43 8.49
CA THR A 86 -13.27 -0.19 7.79
C THR A 86 -12.80 -1.47 7.13
N CYS A 87 -12.59 -1.45 5.81
CA CYS A 87 -12.03 -2.56 5.05
C CYS A 87 -10.55 -2.37 4.76
N VAL A 88 -9.80 -3.45 4.99
CA VAL A 88 -8.35 -3.47 4.85
C VAL A 88 -7.96 -4.74 4.11
N TYR A 89 -7.03 -4.61 3.17
CA TYR A 89 -6.58 -5.71 2.32
C TYR A 89 -5.06 -5.84 2.41
N ILE A 90 -4.54 -7.06 2.34
CA ILE A 90 -3.10 -7.26 2.15
C ILE A 90 -2.69 -6.64 0.79
N LYS A 91 -1.46 -6.16 0.68
CA LYS A 91 -0.93 -5.55 -0.56
C LYS A 91 -1.15 -6.39 -1.81
N SER A 92 -1.06 -7.72 -1.70
CA SER A 92 -1.26 -8.62 -2.84
C SER A 92 -2.66 -8.51 -3.46
N CYS A 93 -3.66 -8.04 -2.71
CA CYS A 93 -5.03 -7.85 -3.18
C CYS A 93 -5.25 -6.57 -4.00
N LYS A 94 -4.30 -5.63 -4.02
CA LYS A 94 -4.43 -4.35 -4.77
C LYS A 94 -5.72 -3.58 -4.45
N GLY A 95 -6.17 -3.61 -3.20
CA GLY A 95 -7.35 -2.87 -2.72
C GLY A 95 -8.70 -3.43 -3.16
N VAL A 96 -8.76 -4.60 -3.81
CA VAL A 96 -10.02 -5.24 -4.22
C VAL A 96 -10.01 -6.70 -3.80
N PHE A 97 -11.07 -7.14 -3.13
CA PHE A 97 -11.26 -8.55 -2.80
C PHE A 97 -11.66 -9.35 -4.05
N ASN A 98 -10.89 -10.37 -4.40
CA ASN A 98 -11.16 -11.28 -5.51
C ASN A 98 -10.45 -12.63 -5.25
N SER A 99 -10.55 -13.58 -6.18
CA SER A 99 -9.91 -14.90 -6.05
C SER A 99 -8.38 -14.89 -6.00
N LYS A 100 -7.73 -13.75 -6.28
CA LYS A 100 -6.28 -13.54 -6.12
C LYS A 100 -5.92 -12.83 -4.81
N CYS A 101 -6.93 -12.50 -4.00
CA CYS A 101 -6.73 -11.87 -2.70
C CYS A 101 -6.52 -12.92 -1.62
N SER A 102 -5.27 -13.04 -1.16
CA SER A 102 -4.91 -14.06 -0.17
C SER A 102 -5.48 -13.78 1.23
N LEU A 103 -5.69 -12.50 1.57
CA LEU A 103 -6.24 -12.08 2.88
C LEU A 103 -6.77 -10.64 2.87
N GLY A 104 -8.02 -10.46 3.27
CA GLY A 104 -8.57 -9.16 3.64
C GLY A 104 -9.39 -9.27 4.91
N TYR A 105 -9.63 -8.13 5.54
CA TYR A 105 -10.49 -8.06 6.71
C TYR A 105 -11.27 -6.75 6.79
N SER A 106 -12.42 -6.81 7.47
CA SER A 106 -13.20 -5.63 7.82
C SER A 106 -13.36 -5.54 9.33
N TYR A 107 -13.42 -4.33 9.88
CA TYR A 107 -13.66 -4.15 11.31
C TYR A 107 -14.55 -2.94 11.61
N LYS A 108 -15.24 -2.99 12.75
CA LYS A 108 -15.99 -1.86 13.32
C LYS A 108 -16.00 -1.99 14.83
N LEU A 109 -15.67 -0.90 15.52
CA LEU A 109 -15.75 -0.81 16.97
C LEU A 109 -17.04 -0.11 17.39
N GLU A 110 -17.83 -0.76 18.25
CA GLU A 110 -19.04 -0.21 18.85
C GLU A 110 -18.98 -0.39 20.37
N GLY A 111 -18.64 0.69 21.09
CA GLY A 111 -18.31 0.60 22.51
C GLY A 111 -17.08 -0.27 22.73
N ASP A 112 -17.24 -1.35 23.50
CA ASP A 112 -16.18 -2.33 23.77
C ASP A 112 -16.24 -3.55 22.83
N ILE A 113 -17.13 -3.55 21.84
CA ILE A 113 -17.32 -4.67 20.92
C ILE A 113 -16.65 -4.39 19.58
N LEU A 114 -15.60 -5.12 19.28
CA LEU A 114 -14.92 -5.13 17.99
C LEU A 114 -15.53 -6.20 17.08
N SER A 115 -16.27 -5.78 16.06
CA SER A 115 -16.89 -6.66 15.06
C SER A 115 -15.94 -6.85 13.88
N MET A 116 -15.45 -8.08 13.67
CA MET A 116 -14.43 -8.42 12.68
C MET A 116 -14.97 -9.36 11.60
N GLU A 117 -14.47 -9.21 10.37
CA GLU A 117 -14.56 -10.24 9.33
C GLU A 117 -13.19 -10.47 8.74
N LEU A 118 -12.85 -11.73 8.45
CA LEU A 118 -11.60 -12.15 7.84
C LEU A 118 -11.94 -13.05 6.66
N ALA A 119 -11.36 -12.79 5.49
CA ALA A 119 -11.62 -13.58 4.30
C ALA A 119 -10.37 -13.70 3.42
N GLY A 120 -10.20 -14.81 2.71
CA GLY A 120 -9.05 -15.00 1.83
C GLY A 120 -9.06 -16.33 1.09
N TYR A 121 -8.52 -16.31 -0.13
CA TYR A 121 -8.35 -17.53 -0.94
C TYR A 121 -7.11 -18.32 -0.48
N GLN A 122 -7.27 -19.63 -0.33
CA GLN A 122 -6.21 -20.54 0.10
C GLN A 122 -6.14 -21.75 -0.85
N ASP A 123 -5.07 -21.81 -1.65
CA ASP A 123 -4.84 -22.83 -2.69
C ASP A 123 -4.77 -24.27 -2.17
N SER A 124 -4.66 -24.51 -0.85
CA SER A 124 -4.41 -25.85 -0.30
C SER A 124 -5.24 -26.17 0.94
N GLY A 125 -6.40 -26.81 0.75
CA GLY A 125 -7.10 -27.64 1.74
C GLY A 125 -7.40 -27.03 3.13
N MET A 126 -7.94 -27.86 4.02
CA MET A 126 -8.46 -27.43 5.33
C MET A 126 -7.41 -27.01 6.37
N LYS A 127 -6.13 -27.33 6.18
CA LYS A 127 -5.06 -27.10 7.18
C LYS A 127 -4.42 -25.71 7.05
N ARG A 128 -5.26 -24.69 6.98
CA ARG A 128 -4.86 -23.31 6.69
C ARG A 128 -5.45 -22.38 7.73
N TYR A 129 -4.76 -21.26 7.96
CA TYR A 129 -5.25 -20.19 8.79
C TYR A 129 -5.24 -18.84 8.07
N LEU A 130 -6.16 -17.99 8.48
CA LEU A 130 -6.11 -16.55 8.27
C LEU A 130 -6.08 -15.89 9.66
N ALA A 131 -5.12 -15.02 9.93
CA ALA A 131 -4.92 -14.42 11.25
C ALA A 131 -4.78 -12.90 11.19
N VAL A 132 -5.28 -12.24 12.23
CA VAL A 132 -4.99 -10.83 12.52
C VAL A 132 -4.44 -10.71 13.93
N GLY A 133 -3.25 -10.13 14.03
CA GLY A 133 -2.55 -9.80 15.26
C GLY A 133 -2.58 -8.30 15.50
N PHE A 134 -2.75 -7.90 16.75
CA PHE A 134 -2.68 -6.52 17.18
C PHE A 134 -1.51 -6.33 18.13
N GLY A 135 -0.66 -5.33 17.83
CA GLY A 135 0.52 -5.02 18.64
C GLY A 135 0.81 -3.52 18.69
N GLU A 136 1.39 -3.05 19.79
CA GLU A 136 1.81 -1.63 19.93
C GLU A 136 3.17 -1.35 19.25
N LYS A 137 3.93 -2.41 18.98
CA LYS A 137 5.25 -2.34 18.34
C LYS A 137 5.16 -2.85 16.90
N ASP A 138 6.12 -2.44 16.10
CA ASP A 138 6.34 -3.01 14.78
C ASP A 138 6.97 -4.40 14.91
N GLY A 139 6.39 -5.40 14.25
CA GLY A 139 6.83 -6.80 14.29
C GLY A 139 5.81 -7.75 14.91
N MET A 140 5.95 -9.04 14.60
CA MET A 140 5.01 -10.10 15.04
C MET A 140 5.12 -10.47 16.52
N GLY A 141 6.28 -10.21 17.15
CA GLY A 141 6.49 -10.51 18.55
C GLY A 141 5.52 -9.75 19.45
N GLU A 142 5.06 -10.41 20.52
CA GLU A 142 4.11 -9.86 21.48
C GLU A 142 2.74 -9.47 20.91
N SER A 143 2.42 -9.89 19.68
CA SER A 143 1.13 -9.63 19.05
C SER A 143 0.04 -10.53 19.63
N LYS A 144 -1.10 -9.93 19.96
CA LYS A 144 -2.31 -10.63 20.42
C LYS A 144 -3.12 -11.01 19.18
N VAL A 145 -3.35 -12.29 18.95
CA VAL A 145 -3.84 -12.82 17.67
C VAL A 145 -5.26 -13.38 17.83
N THR A 146 -6.13 -13.01 16.89
CA THR A 146 -7.40 -13.69 16.66
C THR A 146 -7.37 -14.25 15.24
N GLU A 147 -7.70 -15.52 15.07
CA GLU A 147 -7.55 -16.20 13.79
C GLU A 147 -8.76 -17.07 13.42
N CYS A 148 -8.86 -17.36 12.13
CA CYS A 148 -9.73 -18.35 11.53
C CYS A 148 -8.85 -19.53 11.10
N SER A 149 -8.88 -20.64 11.84
CA SER A 149 -7.98 -21.78 11.61
C SER A 149 -8.71 -23.11 11.81
N ALA A 150 -8.31 -24.14 11.07
CA ALA A 150 -8.73 -25.53 11.34
C ALA A 150 -7.53 -26.32 11.88
N ILE A 151 -7.62 -26.79 13.12
CA ILE A 151 -6.50 -27.42 13.83
C ILE A 151 -6.82 -28.89 14.11
N GLY A 152 -5.80 -29.75 14.03
CA GLY A 152 -5.96 -31.19 14.24
C GLY A 152 -6.90 -31.80 13.20
N ASP A 153 -7.98 -32.44 13.69
CA ASP A 153 -8.99 -33.12 12.86
C ASP A 153 -10.22 -32.24 12.55
N GLU A 154 -10.15 -30.94 12.83
CA GLU A 154 -11.25 -30.01 12.51
C GLU A 154 -11.50 -29.95 11.00
N LYS A 155 -12.75 -30.21 10.61
CA LYS A 155 -13.18 -30.22 9.21
C LYS A 155 -13.50 -28.84 8.63
N PHE A 156 -13.62 -27.82 9.49
CA PHE A 156 -13.95 -26.45 9.12
C PHE A 156 -13.13 -25.49 9.99
N PRO A 157 -12.67 -24.35 9.45
CA PRO A 157 -11.99 -23.36 10.26
C PRO A 157 -12.96 -22.82 11.30
N THR A 158 -12.45 -22.51 12.49
CA THR A 158 -13.21 -21.83 13.54
C THR A 158 -12.40 -20.65 14.06
N VAL A 159 -13.11 -19.65 14.60
CA VAL A 159 -12.46 -18.51 15.25
C VAL A 159 -11.78 -19.00 16.51
N LYS A 160 -10.51 -18.64 16.69
CA LYS A 160 -9.73 -18.95 17.89
C LYS A 160 -8.80 -17.79 18.28
N LEU A 161 -8.27 -17.86 19.50
CA LEU A 161 -7.37 -16.88 20.09
C LEU A 161 -5.98 -17.46 20.30
N SER A 162 -4.95 -16.74 19.89
CA SER A 162 -3.54 -17.12 20.07
C SER A 162 -2.68 -15.89 20.37
N TYR A 163 -1.41 -16.13 20.64
CA TYR A 163 -0.46 -15.08 20.98
C TYR A 163 0.93 -15.41 20.44
N ASN A 164 1.65 -14.39 20.00
CA ASN A 164 3.03 -14.55 19.56
C ASN A 164 4.00 -14.24 20.70
N THR A 165 4.91 -15.16 21.00
CA THR A 165 5.93 -14.97 22.03
C THR A 165 6.82 -13.74 21.75
N PRO A 166 7.43 -13.13 22.78
CA PRO A 166 8.37 -12.02 22.56
C PRO A 166 9.59 -12.44 21.71
N GLY A 167 10.12 -11.51 20.91
CA GLY A 167 11.37 -11.68 20.14
C GLY A 167 11.18 -11.76 18.62
N ASP A 168 12.30 -11.73 17.88
CA ASP A 168 12.34 -11.73 16.41
C ASP A 168 11.99 -13.09 15.78
N LEU A 169 12.10 -14.16 16.55
CA LEU A 169 11.69 -15.53 16.19
C LEU A 169 10.48 -15.95 17.02
N SER A 170 9.45 -15.10 17.01
CA SER A 170 8.23 -15.34 17.77
C SER A 170 7.54 -16.63 17.31
N VAL A 171 7.16 -17.47 18.26
CA VAL A 171 6.34 -18.66 18.02
C VAL A 171 4.89 -18.31 18.36
N ASN A 172 3.95 -18.80 17.55
CA ASN A 172 2.54 -18.67 17.86
C ASN A 172 2.11 -19.76 18.84
N GLU A 173 1.54 -19.33 19.97
CA GLU A 173 1.05 -20.21 21.03
C GLU A 173 -0.44 -20.00 21.27
N ARG A 174 -1.14 -21.12 21.51
CA ARG A 174 -2.52 -21.10 21.95
C ARG A 174 -2.60 -20.53 23.37
N ILE A 175 -3.60 -19.70 23.66
CA ILE A 175 -3.81 -19.23 25.03
C ILE A 175 -4.29 -20.36 25.95
N ASP A 176 -4.06 -20.21 27.25
CA ASP A 176 -4.50 -21.18 28.25
C ASP A 176 -6.04 -21.22 28.34
N ASP A 177 -6.63 -22.41 28.43
CA ASP A 177 -8.09 -22.64 28.46
C ASP A 177 -8.87 -21.96 27.31
N GLU A 178 -8.24 -21.86 26.13
CA GLU A 178 -8.73 -21.06 25.00
C GLU A 178 -10.23 -21.24 24.69
N PRO A 179 -10.81 -22.46 24.59
CA PRO A 179 -12.22 -22.58 24.22
C PRO A 179 -13.15 -21.90 25.21
N LYS A 180 -12.88 -22.04 26.52
CA LYS A 180 -13.68 -21.42 27.57
C LYS A 180 -13.51 -19.91 27.57
N PHE A 181 -12.28 -19.42 27.37
CA PHE A 181 -12.00 -18.00 27.35
C PHE A 181 -12.61 -17.34 26.11
N ARG A 182 -12.45 -17.96 24.94
CA ARG A 182 -13.04 -17.54 23.68
C ARG A 182 -14.55 -17.41 23.80
N ASP A 183 -15.23 -18.41 24.35
CA ASP A 183 -16.70 -18.37 24.53
C ASP A 183 -17.16 -17.25 25.49
N SER A 184 -16.26 -16.69 26.31
CA SER A 184 -16.56 -15.55 27.21
C SER A 184 -16.44 -14.17 26.55
N ILE A 185 -15.65 -14.04 25.47
CA ILE A 185 -15.37 -12.74 24.83
C ILE A 185 -15.75 -12.68 23.36
N ILE A 186 -15.91 -13.82 22.69
CA ILE A 186 -16.31 -13.92 21.29
C ILE A 186 -17.76 -14.38 21.22
N SER A 187 -18.55 -13.65 20.42
CA SER A 187 -19.94 -13.95 20.13
C SER A 187 -20.21 -13.88 18.63
N ASN A 188 -21.32 -14.49 18.20
CA ASN A 188 -21.76 -14.52 16.81
C ASN A 188 -20.66 -14.98 15.83
N ALA A 189 -19.84 -15.95 16.24
CA ALA A 189 -18.81 -16.52 15.39
C ALA A 189 -19.45 -17.32 14.25
N VAL A 190 -19.15 -16.93 13.01
CA VAL A 190 -19.56 -17.61 11.79
C VAL A 190 -18.29 -17.98 11.04
N SER A 191 -18.21 -19.22 10.55
CA SER A 191 -17.13 -19.65 9.68
C SER A 191 -17.66 -20.41 8.47
N LYS A 192 -17.02 -20.21 7.32
CA LYS A 192 -17.35 -20.84 6.05
C LYS A 192 -16.07 -21.21 5.31
N TYR A 193 -16.13 -22.32 4.58
CA TYR A 193 -15.09 -22.72 3.64
C TYR A 193 -15.76 -23.26 2.37
N GLU A 194 -15.69 -22.48 1.29
CA GLU A 194 -16.29 -22.83 0.00
C GLU A 194 -15.31 -22.46 -1.13
N ASP A 195 -15.08 -23.37 -2.06
CA ASP A 195 -14.22 -23.17 -3.25
C ASP A 195 -12.83 -22.58 -2.94
N GLY A 196 -12.21 -22.98 -1.83
CA GLY A 196 -10.88 -22.50 -1.40
C GLY A 196 -10.90 -21.14 -0.69
N MET A 197 -12.07 -20.52 -0.51
CA MET A 197 -12.23 -19.29 0.26
C MET A 197 -12.50 -19.62 1.73
N ILE A 198 -11.62 -19.16 2.62
CA ILE A 198 -11.90 -19.12 4.05
C ILE A 198 -12.60 -17.80 4.36
N TYR A 199 -13.71 -17.86 5.11
CA TYR A 199 -14.39 -16.69 5.67
C TYR A 199 -14.72 -16.94 7.14
N CYS A 200 -14.38 -15.97 7.99
CA CYS A 200 -14.79 -15.93 9.39
C CYS A 200 -15.34 -14.54 9.74
N SER A 201 -16.40 -14.50 10.56
CA SER A 201 -16.95 -13.26 11.14
C SER A 201 -17.22 -13.48 12.62
N TRP A 202 -16.94 -12.48 13.46
CA TRP A 202 -17.18 -12.57 14.89
C TRP A 202 -17.28 -11.19 15.55
N LYS A 203 -17.83 -11.16 16.77
CA LYS A 203 -17.80 -10.00 17.65
C LYS A 203 -16.95 -10.31 18.88
N GLN A 204 -15.91 -9.52 19.11
CA GLN A 204 -14.98 -9.68 20.23
C GLN A 204 -15.13 -8.53 21.23
N ASN A 205 -15.29 -8.85 22.51
CA ASN A 205 -15.19 -7.88 23.59
C ASN A 205 -13.70 -7.54 23.85
N VAL A 206 -13.32 -6.29 23.62
CA VAL A 206 -11.94 -5.79 23.73
C VAL A 206 -11.73 -4.87 24.93
N SER A 207 -12.60 -4.93 25.94
CA SER A 207 -12.46 -4.14 27.16
C SER A 207 -11.16 -4.47 27.94
N THR A 208 -10.67 -3.50 28.71
CA THR A 208 -9.33 -3.48 29.33
C THR A 208 -9.17 -4.40 30.55
N ASN A 209 -10.04 -5.39 30.75
CA ASN A 209 -10.04 -6.22 31.97
C ASN A 209 -10.58 -7.65 31.77
N ASN A 210 -10.23 -8.30 30.64
CA ASN A 210 -10.63 -9.69 30.40
C ASN A 210 -9.79 -10.73 31.20
N GLY A 211 -8.87 -10.31 32.07
CA GLY A 211 -8.10 -11.20 32.95
C GLY A 211 -7.02 -12.05 32.27
N ASN A 212 -6.79 -11.88 30.97
CA ASN A 212 -5.75 -12.56 30.20
C ASN A 212 -4.99 -11.55 29.33
N ASP A 213 -3.71 -11.34 29.65
CA ASP A 213 -2.82 -10.42 28.96
C ASP A 213 -2.37 -10.92 27.58
N LYS A 214 -2.62 -12.19 27.23
CA LYS A 214 -2.33 -12.79 25.91
C LYS A 214 -3.41 -12.52 24.87
N VAL A 215 -4.53 -11.89 25.23
CA VAL A 215 -5.63 -11.56 24.32
C VAL A 215 -5.69 -10.06 24.06
N PHE A 216 -6.15 -9.69 22.86
CA PHE A 216 -6.22 -8.29 22.47
C PHE A 216 -7.22 -7.52 23.34
N GLN A 217 -6.74 -6.44 23.93
CA GLN A 217 -7.51 -5.50 24.73
C GLN A 217 -7.18 -4.10 24.26
N ARG A 218 -8.23 -3.29 24.06
CA ARG A 218 -8.10 -1.93 23.59
C ARG A 218 -7.89 -1.00 24.77
N THR A 219 -6.85 -0.18 24.67
CA THR A 219 -6.65 0.98 25.53
C THR A 219 -7.00 2.24 24.73
N PRO A 220 -7.96 3.06 25.18
CA PRO A 220 -8.31 4.31 24.51
C PRO A 220 -7.09 5.21 24.30
N GLY A 221 -6.94 5.78 23.10
CA GLY A 221 -5.83 6.65 22.72
C GLY A 221 -4.51 5.93 22.36
N VAL A 222 -4.45 4.61 22.49
CA VAL A 222 -3.31 3.81 22.03
C VAL A 222 -3.57 3.33 20.60
N LYS A 223 -2.53 3.44 19.75
CA LYS A 223 -2.57 2.97 18.37
C LYS A 223 -1.94 1.58 18.27
N TYR A 224 -2.59 0.71 17.52
CA TYR A 224 -2.18 -0.67 17.32
C TYR A 224 -1.87 -0.93 15.86
N HIS A 225 -0.73 -1.57 15.62
CA HIS A 225 -0.40 -2.17 14.34
C HIS A 225 -1.31 -3.37 14.11
N HIS A 226 -1.99 -3.39 12.97
CA HIS A 226 -2.69 -4.57 12.49
C HIS A 226 -1.72 -5.38 11.65
N ILE A 227 -1.41 -6.59 12.11
CA ILE A 227 -0.51 -7.51 11.45
C ILE A 227 -1.35 -8.67 10.96
N VAL A 228 -1.34 -8.93 9.66
CA VAL A 228 -2.14 -10.00 9.06
C VAL A 228 -1.22 -11.04 8.46
N ALA A 229 -1.60 -12.31 8.61
CA ALA A 229 -0.83 -13.43 8.11
C ALA A 229 -1.76 -14.57 7.70
N TYR A 230 -1.34 -15.33 6.70
CA TYR A 230 -1.98 -16.58 6.33
C TYR A 230 -0.93 -17.65 6.08
N GLY A 231 -1.31 -18.91 6.27
CA GLY A 231 -0.38 -20.01 6.10
C GLY A 231 -0.94 -21.35 6.56
N PRO A 232 -0.09 -22.38 6.63
CA PRO A 232 -0.46 -23.68 7.16
C PRO A 232 -0.67 -23.65 8.68
N THR A 233 -1.63 -24.42 9.17
CA THR A 233 -1.73 -24.74 10.61
C THR A 233 -0.71 -25.82 10.98
N ALA A 234 -0.23 -25.83 12.22
CA ALA A 234 0.73 -26.82 12.67
C ALA A 234 0.24 -28.26 12.40
N MET A 235 1.13 -29.11 11.85
CA MET A 235 0.77 -30.47 11.45
C MET A 235 0.80 -31.50 12.58
N ASP A 236 1.39 -31.15 13.73
CA ASP A 236 1.52 -32.03 14.88
C ASP A 236 0.31 -31.89 15.82
N ALA A 237 -0.33 -33.02 16.14
CA ALA A 237 -1.46 -33.07 17.08
C ALA A 237 -1.09 -32.63 18.51
N THR A 238 0.20 -32.57 18.85
CA THR A 238 0.69 -32.06 20.14
C THR A 238 0.86 -30.54 20.18
N TYR A 239 0.88 -29.85 19.03
CA TYR A 239 1.09 -28.41 18.93
C TYR A 239 -0.14 -27.73 18.30
N ALA A 240 -1.00 -27.13 19.12
CA ALA A 240 -2.24 -26.48 18.68
C ALA A 240 -2.06 -25.01 18.19
N GLY A 241 -0.90 -24.72 17.61
CA GLY A 241 -0.48 -23.38 17.16
C GLY A 241 -0.55 -23.18 15.64
N LEU A 242 -0.17 -21.99 15.20
CA LEU A 242 -0.02 -21.64 13.79
C LEU A 242 1.43 -21.89 13.34
N ASP A 243 1.61 -22.49 12.16
CA ASP A 243 2.94 -22.65 11.57
C ASP A 243 3.37 -21.35 10.88
N GLN A 244 4.61 -21.32 10.40
CA GLN A 244 5.16 -20.18 9.68
C GLN A 244 4.24 -19.78 8.53
N HIS A 245 3.89 -18.49 8.49
CA HIS A 245 3.03 -17.92 7.45
C HIS A 245 3.69 -18.03 6.07
N ASP A 246 2.86 -18.20 5.03
CA ASP A 246 3.31 -18.14 3.63
C ASP A 246 3.66 -16.69 3.26
N ASP A 247 2.82 -15.75 3.71
CA ASP A 247 3.00 -14.32 3.52
C ASP A 247 2.32 -13.56 4.66
N TYR A 248 2.75 -12.32 4.86
CA TYR A 248 2.24 -11.43 5.90
C TYR A 248 2.31 -9.98 5.46
N ASP A 249 1.51 -9.14 6.10
CA ASP A 249 1.60 -7.70 5.91
C ASP A 249 1.16 -6.94 7.16
N LYS A 250 1.44 -5.65 7.16
CA LYS A 250 1.07 -4.72 8.23
C LYS A 250 0.29 -3.53 7.64
N PRO A 251 -0.96 -3.77 7.21
CA PRO A 251 -1.64 -2.82 6.33
C PRO A 251 -2.16 -1.57 7.05
N LEU A 252 -2.27 -1.57 8.39
CA LEU A 252 -2.90 -0.46 9.11
C LEU A 252 -2.30 -0.23 10.51
N ILE A 253 -2.35 1.02 10.97
CA ILE A 253 -2.13 1.43 12.36
C ILE A 253 -3.32 2.29 12.78
N THR A 254 -4.08 1.87 13.79
CA THR A 254 -5.31 2.56 14.19
C THR A 254 -5.56 2.47 15.70
N ASP A 255 -6.33 3.42 16.25
CA ASP A 255 -6.88 3.42 17.62
C ASP A 255 -8.36 2.98 17.65
N PHE A 256 -8.89 2.56 16.49
CA PHE A 256 -10.26 2.12 16.26
C PHE A 256 -11.34 3.21 16.44
N GLU A 257 -10.96 4.50 16.58
CA GLU A 257 -11.91 5.62 16.62
C GLU A 257 -12.00 6.29 15.24
N GLY A 258 -13.19 6.29 14.66
CA GLY A 258 -13.39 6.47 13.21
C GLY A 258 -12.80 7.74 12.59
N GLY A 259 -12.21 7.54 11.42
CA GLY A 259 -11.92 8.56 10.42
C GLY A 259 -11.41 7.90 9.14
N ASP A 260 -12.28 7.71 8.16
CA ASP A 260 -12.01 7.49 6.72
C ASP A 260 -10.76 6.65 6.34
N ASP A 261 -10.44 5.63 7.12
CA ASP A 261 -9.31 4.71 6.89
C ASP A 261 -9.71 3.58 5.93
N THR A 262 -10.45 3.91 4.87
CA THR A 262 -10.34 3.11 3.65
C THR A 262 -8.86 3.11 3.27
N GLY A 263 -8.30 1.97 2.87
CA GLY A 263 -6.86 1.75 2.64
C GLY A 263 -6.15 2.65 1.60
N ASP A 264 -6.69 3.85 1.29
CA ASP A 264 -6.03 4.97 0.61
C ASP A 264 -5.88 6.15 1.59
N SER A 265 -5.16 5.91 2.69
CA SER A 265 -4.99 6.85 3.78
C SER A 265 -4.30 8.15 3.32
N THR A 266 -4.67 9.27 3.95
CA THR A 266 -3.97 10.56 3.86
C THR A 266 -2.45 10.44 4.00
N SER A 267 -1.99 9.37 4.68
CA SER A 267 -0.59 8.99 4.80
C SER A 267 0.08 8.69 3.45
N THR A 268 -0.54 7.87 2.60
CA THR A 268 -0.07 7.63 1.23
C THR A 268 -0.11 8.90 0.37
N LYS A 269 -1.10 9.78 0.60
CA LYS A 269 -1.24 11.04 -0.17
C LYS A 269 -0.10 12.02 0.12
N LEU A 270 0.32 12.17 1.37
CA LEU A 270 1.47 13.02 1.75
C LEU A 270 2.80 12.44 1.28
N VAL A 271 2.98 11.11 1.32
CA VAL A 271 4.16 10.44 0.74
C VAL A 271 4.23 10.66 -0.77
N LYS A 272 3.11 10.47 -1.48
CA LYS A 272 3.01 10.73 -2.93
C LYS A 272 3.31 12.20 -3.23
N ALA A 273 2.72 13.14 -2.48
CA ALA A 273 2.99 14.57 -2.62
C ALA A 273 4.47 14.92 -2.39
N HIS A 274 5.10 14.36 -1.36
CA HIS A 274 6.54 14.50 -1.13
C HIS A 274 7.33 14.06 -2.36
N GLY A 275 7.10 12.83 -2.85
CA GLY A 275 7.78 12.30 -4.04
C GLY A 275 7.59 13.19 -5.26
N SER A 276 6.34 13.61 -5.54
CA SER A 276 6.02 14.49 -6.67
C SER A 276 6.76 15.82 -6.60
N LEU A 277 6.75 16.49 -5.44
CA LEU A 277 7.43 17.77 -5.25
C LEU A 277 8.95 17.62 -5.38
N MET A 278 9.53 16.55 -4.82
CA MET A 278 10.96 16.26 -4.95
C MET A 278 11.37 16.05 -6.42
N MET A 279 10.57 15.32 -7.20
CA MET A 279 10.86 15.11 -8.63
C MET A 279 10.75 16.41 -9.44
N ILE A 280 9.73 17.24 -9.19
CA ILE A 280 9.59 18.54 -9.87
C ILE A 280 10.78 19.46 -9.57
N ALA A 281 11.22 19.52 -8.31
CA ALA A 281 12.36 20.34 -7.93
C ALA A 281 13.67 19.82 -8.53
N TRP A 282 13.98 18.54 -8.30
CA TRP A 282 15.28 17.96 -8.63
C TRP A 282 15.42 17.57 -10.09
N LEU A 283 14.37 17.12 -10.77
CA LEU A 283 14.47 16.58 -12.13
C LEU A 283 14.03 17.58 -13.20
N ILE A 284 13.36 18.67 -12.82
CA ILE A 284 12.93 19.73 -13.74
C ILE A 284 13.62 21.05 -13.39
N CYS A 285 13.31 21.62 -12.22
CA CYS A 285 13.71 22.99 -11.92
C CYS A 285 15.24 23.17 -11.84
N VAL A 286 15.93 22.31 -11.09
CA VAL A 286 17.40 22.39 -10.90
C VAL A 286 18.16 22.15 -12.23
N PRO A 287 17.87 21.09 -13.01
CA PRO A 287 18.50 20.88 -14.31
C PRO A 287 18.27 22.04 -15.27
N THR A 288 17.04 22.56 -15.37
CA THR A 288 16.73 23.74 -16.20
C THR A 288 17.58 24.95 -15.79
N ALA A 289 17.66 25.25 -14.49
CA ALA A 289 18.50 26.35 -14.00
C ALA A 289 19.99 26.15 -14.35
N ALA A 290 20.50 24.91 -14.23
CA ALA A 290 21.89 24.58 -14.49
C ALA A 290 22.25 24.67 -15.98
N VAL A 291 21.43 24.11 -16.89
CA VAL A 291 21.72 24.11 -18.33
C VAL A 291 21.65 25.51 -18.92
N PHE A 292 20.71 26.36 -18.50
CA PHE A 292 20.67 27.77 -18.91
C PHE A 292 21.91 28.53 -18.44
N ALA A 293 22.31 28.33 -17.18
CA ALA A 293 23.51 28.94 -16.65
C ALA A 293 24.81 28.36 -17.23
N ARG A 294 24.82 27.19 -17.86
CA ARG A 294 26.03 26.60 -18.43
C ARG A 294 26.16 26.88 -19.92
N PHE A 295 25.11 26.65 -20.69
CA PHE A 295 25.17 26.60 -22.16
C PHE A 295 24.61 27.87 -22.81
N LEU A 296 23.76 28.63 -22.12
CA LEU A 296 23.07 29.79 -22.69
C LEU A 296 23.52 31.15 -22.12
N ARG A 297 24.66 31.21 -21.41
CA ARG A 297 25.17 32.48 -20.82
C ARG A 297 25.35 33.60 -21.83
N ALA A 298 25.87 33.27 -23.01
CA ALA A 298 26.24 34.24 -24.04
C ALA A 298 25.14 34.43 -25.11
N HIS A 299 23.99 33.79 -24.96
CA HIS A 299 23.00 33.69 -26.04
C HIS A 299 22.23 35.00 -26.28
N TRP A 300 22.01 35.79 -25.22
CA TRP A 300 21.36 37.10 -25.30
C TRP A 300 22.19 38.17 -24.59
N PRO A 301 23.29 38.64 -25.20
CA PRO A 301 24.19 39.60 -24.55
C PRO A 301 23.54 40.98 -24.33
N THR A 302 22.55 41.33 -25.16
CA THR A 302 21.85 42.63 -25.13
C THR A 302 20.57 42.63 -24.29
N LYS A 303 19.99 41.46 -23.98
CA LYS A 303 18.77 41.36 -23.16
C LYS A 303 19.14 41.34 -21.68
N LYS A 304 19.14 42.53 -21.07
CA LYS A 304 19.41 42.73 -19.64
C LYS A 304 18.21 43.35 -18.91
N PRO A 305 17.10 42.61 -18.73
CA PRO A 305 15.98 43.13 -17.95
C PRO A 305 16.46 43.45 -16.53
N PHE A 306 16.14 44.64 -16.04
CA PHE A 306 16.61 45.14 -14.73
C PHE A 306 18.15 45.09 -14.56
N GLY A 307 18.91 45.29 -15.64
CA GLY A 307 20.37 45.37 -15.62
C GLY A 307 21.12 44.03 -15.48
N LEU A 308 20.40 42.91 -15.34
CA LEU A 308 20.97 41.57 -15.19
C LEU A 308 20.76 40.73 -16.45
N ALA A 309 21.74 39.91 -16.80
CA ALA A 309 21.66 39.03 -17.97
C ALA A 309 20.49 38.02 -17.85
N LEU A 310 19.80 37.74 -18.96
CA LEU A 310 18.62 36.87 -18.97
C LEU A 310 18.88 35.48 -18.38
N TRP A 311 20.03 34.85 -18.67
CA TRP A 311 20.39 33.54 -18.11
C TRP A 311 20.41 33.57 -16.58
N PHE A 312 20.80 34.70 -15.97
CA PHE A 312 20.92 34.84 -14.53
C PHE A 312 19.54 34.94 -13.88
N HIS A 313 18.59 35.61 -14.53
CA HIS A 313 17.20 35.60 -14.08
C HIS A 313 16.60 34.20 -14.12
N ILE A 314 16.75 33.49 -15.25
CA ILE A 314 16.23 32.12 -15.38
C ILE A 314 16.85 31.21 -14.32
N HIS A 315 18.19 31.24 -14.17
CA HIS A 315 18.89 30.46 -13.15
C HIS A 315 18.41 30.77 -11.73
N ARG A 316 18.23 32.05 -11.39
CA ARG A 316 17.76 32.47 -10.08
C ARG A 316 16.32 32.05 -9.83
N THR A 317 15.42 32.32 -10.77
CA THR A 317 13.98 32.02 -10.63
C THR A 317 13.73 30.52 -10.45
N PHE A 318 14.33 29.67 -11.30
CA PHE A 318 14.15 28.22 -11.18
C PHE A 318 14.79 27.64 -9.91
N ASN A 319 15.92 28.15 -9.44
CA ASN A 319 16.51 27.69 -8.17
C ASN A 319 15.73 28.16 -6.94
N ILE A 320 15.16 29.37 -6.96
CA ILE A 320 14.27 29.83 -5.88
C ILE A 320 13.00 28.98 -5.83
N LEU A 321 12.38 28.74 -7.00
CA LEU A 321 11.22 27.85 -7.10
C LEU A 321 11.56 26.44 -6.61
N ALA A 322 12.70 25.89 -7.03
CA ALA A 322 13.17 24.59 -6.55
C ALA A 322 13.30 24.58 -5.02
N CYS A 323 13.93 25.59 -4.41
CA CYS A 323 14.08 25.66 -2.95
C CYS A 323 12.71 25.66 -2.23
N LEU A 324 11.73 26.43 -2.71
CA LEU A 324 10.40 26.47 -2.12
C LEU A 324 9.68 25.12 -2.23
N VAL A 325 9.74 24.49 -3.40
CA VAL A 325 9.15 23.17 -3.64
C VAL A 325 9.83 22.08 -2.80
N LEU A 326 11.16 22.14 -2.62
CA LEU A 326 11.90 21.24 -1.73
C LEU A 326 11.47 21.38 -0.28
N ILE A 327 11.29 22.62 0.21
CA ILE A 327 10.80 22.86 1.57
C ILE A 327 9.40 22.28 1.73
N ALA A 328 8.49 22.54 0.78
CA ALA A 328 7.14 21.99 0.82
C ALA A 328 7.15 20.44 0.84
N GLY A 329 7.90 19.82 -0.06
CA GLY A 329 8.04 18.35 -0.09
C GLY A 329 8.65 17.78 1.19
N PHE A 330 9.63 18.47 1.77
CA PHE A 330 10.24 18.07 3.03
C PHE A 330 9.26 18.15 4.21
N VAL A 331 8.43 19.21 4.26
CA VAL A 331 7.38 19.34 5.26
C VAL A 331 6.34 18.22 5.10
N CYS A 332 5.94 17.86 3.88
CA CYS A 332 5.00 16.76 3.65
C CYS A 332 5.47 15.45 4.30
N ILE A 333 6.73 15.04 4.08
CA ILE A 333 7.24 13.78 4.65
C ILE A 333 7.50 13.86 6.15
N PHE A 334 7.81 15.05 6.70
CA PHE A 334 7.96 15.20 8.15
C PHE A 334 6.63 15.17 8.89
N ILE A 335 5.57 15.77 8.32
CA ILE A 335 4.22 15.62 8.86
C ILE A 335 3.84 14.13 8.86
N GLU A 336 4.13 13.46 7.75
CA GLU A 336 3.84 12.04 7.58
C GLU A 336 4.56 11.16 8.59
N THR A 337 5.85 11.38 8.84
CA THR A 337 6.60 10.62 9.83
C THR A 337 6.35 11.08 11.27
N GLN A 338 5.35 11.94 11.53
CA GLN A 338 5.08 12.55 12.82
C GLN A 338 6.32 13.20 13.44
N TRP A 339 7.11 13.87 12.59
CA TRP A 339 8.37 14.52 12.95
C TRP A 339 9.46 13.57 13.48
N LYS A 340 9.28 12.25 13.31
CA LYS A 340 10.29 11.25 13.69
C LYS A 340 11.33 11.13 12.59
N TRP A 341 12.60 11.25 12.99
CA TRP A 341 13.75 11.01 12.11
C TRP A 341 13.84 9.52 11.74
N LYS A 342 14.09 9.24 10.46
CA LYS A 342 14.20 7.87 9.90
C LYS A 342 15.53 7.58 9.22
N GLY A 343 16.50 8.49 9.29
CA GLY A 343 17.84 8.25 8.74
C GLY A 343 18.80 7.61 9.74
N ILE A 344 20.11 7.77 9.53
CA ILE A 344 21.16 7.14 10.37
C ILE A 344 20.90 7.43 11.86
N GLY A 345 20.98 6.37 12.68
CA GLY A 345 20.76 6.45 14.13
C GLY A 345 19.31 6.35 14.59
N SER A 346 18.33 6.21 13.68
CA SER A 346 16.90 6.11 14.04
C SER A 346 16.42 4.73 14.49
N GLY A 347 17.22 3.68 14.31
CA GLY A 347 16.80 2.29 14.59
C GLY A 347 15.71 1.75 13.65
N SER A 348 15.45 2.39 12.49
CA SER A 348 14.47 1.90 11.52
C SER A 348 14.88 0.54 10.94
N GLY A 349 13.95 -0.43 10.94
CA GLY A 349 14.20 -1.81 10.50
C GLY A 349 14.55 -2.02 9.02
N HIS A 350 14.44 -0.98 8.17
CA HIS A 350 14.75 -1.06 6.74
C HIS A 350 15.95 -0.18 6.36
N TYR A 351 17.06 -0.81 5.95
CA TYR A 351 18.31 -0.13 5.55
C TYR A 351 18.11 0.92 4.43
N TRP A 352 17.25 0.64 3.44
CA TRP A 352 17.01 1.56 2.33
C TRP A 352 16.29 2.85 2.75
N VAL A 353 15.41 2.79 3.76
CA VAL A 353 14.73 3.98 4.31
C VAL A 353 15.77 4.87 4.99
N THR A 354 16.61 4.27 5.84
CA THR A 354 17.74 4.96 6.49
C THR A 354 18.62 5.68 5.48
N THR A 355 18.97 5.00 4.40
CA THR A 355 19.85 5.52 3.36
C THR A 355 19.18 6.62 2.54
N HIS A 356 17.95 6.41 2.08
CA HIS A 356 17.18 7.41 1.33
C HIS A 356 17.03 8.71 2.12
N SER A 357 16.55 8.63 3.37
CA SER A 357 16.33 9.81 4.20
C SER A 357 17.63 10.57 4.50
N THR A 358 18.73 9.85 4.71
CA THR A 358 20.05 10.46 4.98
C THR A 358 20.62 11.15 3.74
N VAL A 359 20.64 10.45 2.60
CA VAL A 359 21.15 11.01 1.34
C VAL A 359 20.28 12.18 0.89
N GLY A 360 18.95 12.06 1.01
CA GLY A 360 17.98 13.08 0.66
C GLY A 360 18.12 14.36 1.48
N ILE A 361 18.28 14.26 2.82
CA ILE A 361 18.46 15.46 3.64
C ILE A 361 19.79 16.16 3.38
N ILE A 362 20.88 15.40 3.16
CA ILE A 362 22.17 16.01 2.80
C ILE A 362 22.01 16.78 1.48
N ALA A 363 21.34 16.21 0.48
CA ALA A 363 21.06 16.90 -0.78
C ALA A 363 20.25 18.20 -0.56
N CYS A 364 19.19 18.15 0.25
CA CYS A 364 18.35 19.31 0.55
C CYS A 364 19.11 20.41 1.28
N VAL A 365 19.90 20.06 2.30
CA VAL A 365 20.74 21.03 3.03
C VAL A 365 21.74 21.71 2.09
N LEU A 366 22.44 20.94 1.24
CA LEU A 366 23.36 21.52 0.27
C LEU A 366 22.64 22.47 -0.70
N ALA A 367 21.43 22.13 -1.16
CA ALA A 367 20.64 23.02 -2.01
C ALA A 367 20.17 24.29 -1.28
N TRP A 368 19.67 24.18 -0.05
CA TRP A 368 19.23 25.33 0.74
C TRP A 368 20.37 26.25 1.14
N LEU A 369 21.60 25.74 1.23
CA LEU A 369 22.80 26.57 1.44
C LEU A 369 23.16 27.42 0.19
N GLN A 370 22.77 26.99 -1.01
CA GLN A 370 23.19 27.66 -2.26
C GLN A 370 22.77 29.13 -2.38
N PRO A 371 21.52 29.53 -2.05
CA PRO A 371 21.13 30.94 -2.03
C PRO A 371 21.99 31.77 -1.06
N PHE A 372 22.29 31.27 0.13
CA PHE A 372 23.13 31.97 1.12
C PHE A 372 24.57 32.12 0.62
N ILE A 373 25.14 31.05 0.07
CA ILE A 373 26.46 31.10 -0.57
C ILE A 373 26.45 32.15 -1.69
N SER A 374 25.37 32.22 -2.47
CA SER A 374 25.22 33.19 -3.56
C SER A 374 25.15 34.65 -3.10
N LEU A 375 24.78 34.93 -1.83
CA LEU A 375 24.85 36.27 -1.24
C LEU A 375 26.30 36.70 -0.97
N LEU A 376 27.20 35.75 -0.74
CA LEU A 376 28.64 35.98 -0.58
C LEU A 376 29.37 36.16 -1.93
N ARG A 377 28.62 36.24 -3.03
CA ARG A 377 29.18 36.38 -4.37
C ARG A 377 29.88 37.74 -4.52
N CYS A 378 31.17 37.67 -4.81
CA CYS A 378 32.00 38.83 -5.13
C CYS A 378 31.74 39.39 -6.55
N ASP A 379 32.17 40.64 -6.76
CA ASP A 379 32.10 41.36 -8.03
C ASP A 379 32.66 40.53 -9.21
N PRO A 380 32.10 40.63 -10.44
CA PRO A 380 32.61 39.91 -11.62
C PRO A 380 34.11 40.07 -11.90
N GLN A 381 34.72 41.20 -11.54
CA GLN A 381 36.15 41.45 -11.75
C GLN A 381 37.03 41.05 -10.55
N ASN A 382 36.45 40.61 -9.44
CA ASN A 382 37.21 40.27 -8.23
C ASN A 382 38.06 39.00 -8.42
N PRO A 383 39.35 38.97 -7.99
CA PRO A 383 40.23 37.81 -8.15
C PRO A 383 39.75 36.56 -7.42
N ARG A 384 38.89 36.67 -6.40
CA ARG A 384 38.28 35.52 -5.69
C ARG A 384 37.05 34.95 -6.40
N ARG A 385 36.57 35.58 -7.49
CA ARG A 385 35.40 35.13 -8.25
C ARG A 385 35.52 33.71 -8.82
N PRO A 386 36.68 33.24 -9.31
CA PRO A 386 36.86 31.85 -9.73
C PRO A 386 36.66 30.85 -8.59
N VAL A 387 37.15 31.16 -7.38
CA VAL A 387 36.98 30.31 -6.19
C VAL A 387 35.51 30.18 -5.84
N PHE A 388 34.80 31.31 -5.77
CA PHE A 388 33.34 31.32 -5.57
C PHE A 388 32.62 30.46 -6.62
N ASN A 389 32.95 30.63 -7.91
CA ASN A 389 32.31 29.89 -8.99
C ASN A 389 32.53 28.38 -8.87
N TRP A 390 33.73 27.94 -8.48
CA TRP A 390 34.04 26.52 -8.28
C TRP A 390 33.32 25.94 -7.07
N VAL A 391 33.38 26.62 -5.91
CA VAL A 391 32.70 26.18 -4.68
C VAL A 391 31.19 26.07 -4.90
N HIS A 392 30.57 27.14 -5.42
CA HIS A 392 29.13 27.15 -5.74
C HIS A 392 28.74 26.01 -6.69
N ARG A 393 29.55 25.79 -7.73
CA ARG A 393 29.34 24.71 -8.69
C ARG A 393 29.48 23.32 -8.08
N LEU A 394 30.53 23.08 -7.30
CA LEU A 394 30.78 21.77 -6.70
C LEU A 394 29.66 21.37 -5.75
N ILE A 395 29.27 22.27 -4.85
CA ILE A 395 28.15 22.04 -3.92
C ILE A 395 26.86 21.74 -4.70
N GLY A 396 26.63 22.42 -5.83
CA GLY A 396 25.41 22.26 -6.63
C GLY A 396 25.36 20.93 -7.35
N VAL A 397 26.49 20.52 -7.94
CA VAL A 397 26.63 19.21 -8.59
C VAL A 397 26.51 18.09 -7.56
N THR A 398 27.17 18.20 -6.40
CA THR A 398 27.07 17.21 -5.33
C THR A 398 25.64 17.08 -4.82
N ALA A 399 24.93 18.20 -4.58
CA ALA A 399 23.53 18.19 -4.17
C ALA A 399 22.65 17.46 -5.20
N PHE A 400 22.82 17.75 -6.48
CA PHE A 400 22.06 17.11 -7.57
C PHE A 400 22.35 15.60 -7.68
N LEU A 401 23.62 15.19 -7.60
CA LEU A 401 23.98 13.76 -7.65
C LEU A 401 23.37 12.98 -6.47
N LEU A 402 23.47 13.51 -5.25
CA LEU A 402 22.85 12.91 -4.08
C LEU A 402 21.33 12.82 -4.22
N ALA A 403 20.68 13.85 -4.77
CA ALA A 403 19.24 13.84 -5.01
C ALA A 403 18.80 12.77 -6.03
N VAL A 404 19.54 12.62 -7.13
CA VAL A 404 19.28 11.55 -8.11
C VAL A 404 19.46 10.18 -7.45
N THR A 405 20.52 9.99 -6.65
CA THR A 405 20.71 8.75 -5.88
C THR A 405 19.56 8.47 -4.91
N ALA A 406 19.11 9.47 -4.15
CA ALA A 406 17.98 9.31 -3.24
C ALA A 406 16.69 8.95 -3.99
N THR A 407 16.46 9.55 -5.16
CA THR A 407 15.32 9.25 -6.04
C THR A 407 15.39 7.83 -6.57
N ALA A 408 16.56 7.36 -7.00
CA ALA A 408 16.78 6.00 -7.47
C ALA A 408 16.56 4.95 -6.37
N ILE A 409 17.02 5.23 -5.13
CA ILE A 409 16.74 4.36 -3.97
C ILE A 409 15.23 4.27 -3.73
N ALA A 410 14.51 5.39 -3.82
CA ALA A 410 13.06 5.41 -3.66
C ALA A 410 12.37 4.59 -4.75
N ALA A 411 12.71 4.82 -6.03
CA ALA A 411 12.15 4.11 -7.17
C ALA A 411 12.32 2.58 -7.07
N ASN A 412 13.48 2.12 -6.59
CA ASN A 412 13.80 0.70 -6.54
C ASN A 412 13.21 -0.04 -5.33
N ASN A 413 13.03 0.63 -4.19
CA ASN A 413 12.76 -0.06 -2.92
C ASN A 413 11.40 0.28 -2.29
N PHE A 414 10.73 1.37 -2.72
CA PHE A 414 9.47 1.78 -2.11
C PHE A 414 8.31 1.11 -2.85
N SER A 415 7.44 0.45 -2.09
CA SER A 415 6.28 -0.30 -2.60
C SER A 415 5.19 0.56 -3.25
N VAL A 416 5.35 1.89 -3.24
CA VAL A 416 4.49 2.84 -3.97
C VAL A 416 4.62 2.63 -5.49
N TRP A 417 5.68 1.99 -5.95
CA TRP A 417 6.02 1.82 -7.35
C TRP A 417 5.90 0.35 -7.78
N PRO A 418 4.88 -0.05 -8.56
CA PRO A 418 4.65 -1.46 -8.90
C PRO A 418 5.68 -2.05 -9.89
N GLU A 419 6.27 -1.22 -10.76
CA GLU A 419 7.28 -1.60 -11.76
C GLU A 419 8.65 -0.95 -11.48
N HIS A 420 9.33 -1.38 -10.42
CA HIS A 420 10.60 -0.78 -9.94
C HIS A 420 11.64 -0.48 -11.03
N LEU A 421 11.78 -1.33 -12.06
CA LEU A 421 12.74 -1.13 -13.14
C LEU A 421 12.42 0.10 -14.01
N THR A 422 11.15 0.28 -14.39
CA THR A 422 10.69 1.41 -15.22
C THR A 422 10.97 2.74 -14.50
N TYR A 423 10.66 2.80 -13.21
CA TYR A 423 10.89 3.98 -12.38
C TYR A 423 12.37 4.27 -12.17
N LEU A 424 13.17 3.23 -11.96
CA LEU A 424 14.61 3.36 -11.83
C LEU A 424 15.22 3.96 -13.10
N ILE A 425 14.88 3.43 -14.28
CA ILE A 425 15.38 3.94 -15.57
C ILE A 425 15.01 5.42 -15.74
N LEU A 426 13.74 5.76 -15.52
CA LEU A 426 13.27 7.14 -15.68
C LEU A 426 13.94 8.12 -14.70
N SER A 427 14.30 7.67 -13.49
CA SER A 427 15.02 8.50 -12.52
C SER A 427 16.41 8.94 -12.99
N PHE A 428 17.06 8.15 -13.86
CA PHE A 428 18.38 8.46 -14.42
C PHE A 428 18.34 9.28 -15.71
N VAL A 429 17.19 9.39 -16.38
CA VAL A 429 17.06 10.13 -17.66
C VAL A 429 17.49 11.60 -17.56
N PRO A 430 17.12 12.38 -16.52
CA PRO A 430 17.55 13.77 -16.38
C PRO A 430 19.07 13.93 -16.21
N LEU A 431 19.71 13.03 -15.46
CA LEU A 431 21.18 13.03 -15.33
C LEU A 431 21.83 12.68 -16.67
N GLY A 432 21.32 11.65 -17.35
CA GLY A 432 21.79 11.24 -18.67
C GLY A 432 21.67 12.35 -19.70
N SER A 433 20.55 13.08 -19.74
CA SER A 433 20.33 14.17 -20.71
C SER A 433 21.31 15.33 -20.49
N VAL A 434 21.62 15.68 -19.24
CA VAL A 434 22.63 16.71 -18.91
C VAL A 434 24.04 16.26 -19.33
N ILE A 435 24.39 14.99 -19.11
CA ILE A 435 25.70 14.44 -19.51
C ILE A 435 25.83 14.43 -21.04
N VAL A 436 24.83 13.91 -21.75
CA VAL A 436 24.80 13.89 -23.22
C VAL A 436 24.90 15.30 -23.79
N LEU A 437 24.13 16.25 -23.23
CA LEU A 437 24.19 17.65 -23.64
C LEU A 437 25.59 18.24 -23.41
N PHE A 438 26.23 17.94 -22.28
CA PHE A 438 27.60 18.39 -21.99
C PHE A 438 28.63 17.87 -23.01
N VAL A 439 28.55 16.59 -23.37
CA VAL A 439 29.42 15.98 -24.38
C VAL A 439 29.22 16.64 -25.74
N ILE A 440 27.98 16.77 -26.20
CA ILE A 440 27.66 17.40 -27.49
C ILE A 440 28.16 18.85 -27.51
N MET A 441 27.95 19.62 -26.45
CA MET A 441 28.38 21.01 -26.35
C MET A 441 29.91 21.15 -26.41
N THR A 442 30.63 20.22 -25.80
CA THR A 442 32.10 20.18 -25.84
C THR A 442 32.60 19.90 -27.26
N ILE A 443 31.93 19.01 -28.00
CA ILE A 443 32.24 18.74 -29.41
C ILE A 443 31.96 20.00 -30.25
N LEU A 444 30.83 20.66 -30.06
CA LEU A 444 30.49 21.91 -30.77
C LEU A 444 31.50 23.03 -30.48
N ASP A 445 31.96 23.19 -29.23
CA ASP A 445 33.02 24.14 -28.86
C ASP A 445 34.34 23.85 -29.57
N ALA A 446 34.71 22.57 -29.75
CA ALA A 446 35.90 22.19 -30.50
C ALA A 446 35.77 22.56 -31.98
N GLN A 447 34.59 22.39 -32.57
CA GLN A 447 34.31 22.71 -33.98
C GLN A 447 34.28 24.22 -34.26
N ILE A 448 33.75 25.06 -33.35
CA ILE A 448 33.73 26.53 -33.52
C ILE A 448 35.14 27.08 -33.68
N ARG A 449 36.10 26.61 -32.89
CA ARG A 449 37.50 27.09 -32.94
C ARG A 449 38.15 26.89 -34.32
N VAL A 450 37.58 26.03 -35.15
CA VAL A 450 38.07 25.70 -36.48
C VAL A 450 37.33 26.50 -37.58
N HIS A 451 36.13 27.02 -37.32
CA HIS A 451 35.28 27.60 -38.38
C HIS A 451 34.38 28.78 -37.90
N ASP A 452 34.92 29.99 -37.94
CA ASP A 452 34.22 31.23 -37.50
C ASP A 452 32.96 31.58 -38.33
N ALA A 453 32.86 31.10 -39.58
CA ALA A 453 31.74 31.43 -40.48
C ALA A 453 30.36 30.88 -40.01
N ASN A 454 30.32 30.01 -39.01
CA ASN A 454 29.10 29.29 -38.59
C ASN A 454 28.55 29.69 -37.21
N ILE A 455 29.06 30.75 -36.58
CA ILE A 455 28.70 31.12 -35.19
C ILE A 455 27.19 31.27 -34.98
N VAL A 456 26.45 31.90 -35.89
CA VAL A 456 24.99 32.08 -35.77
C VAL A 456 24.25 30.74 -35.83
N LYS A 457 24.61 29.87 -36.77
CA LYS A 457 24.00 28.53 -36.91
C LYS A 457 24.30 27.67 -35.68
N ILE A 458 25.53 27.73 -35.17
CA ILE A 458 25.94 26.96 -34.00
C ILE A 458 25.22 27.46 -32.75
N HIS A 459 25.02 28.78 -32.60
CA HIS A 459 24.16 29.30 -31.54
C HIS A 459 22.74 28.74 -31.64
N ALA A 460 22.09 28.78 -32.81
CA ALA A 460 20.75 28.21 -32.98
C ALA A 460 20.70 26.71 -32.60
N ILE A 461 21.68 25.92 -33.03
CA ILE A 461 21.81 24.49 -32.68
C ILE A 461 21.93 24.30 -31.17
N ARG A 462 22.76 25.10 -30.48
CA ARG A 462 22.91 25.03 -29.02
C ARG A 462 21.60 25.27 -28.30
N PHE A 463 20.87 26.30 -28.71
CA PHE A 463 19.59 26.62 -28.11
C PHE A 463 18.59 25.47 -28.27
N THR A 464 18.46 24.95 -29.49
CA THR A 464 17.58 23.81 -29.77
C THR A 464 17.95 22.57 -28.95
N LEU A 465 19.24 22.22 -28.86
CA LEU A 465 19.69 21.07 -28.07
C LEU A 465 19.40 21.23 -26.58
N VAL A 466 19.57 22.44 -26.03
CA VAL A 466 19.22 22.72 -24.63
C VAL A 466 17.72 22.52 -24.40
N LEU A 467 16.87 23.03 -25.30
CA LEU A 467 15.42 22.85 -25.20
C LEU A 467 15.00 21.39 -25.29
N ILE A 468 15.60 20.62 -26.21
CA ILE A 468 15.35 19.17 -26.33
C ILE A 468 15.73 18.44 -25.05
N ALA A 469 16.92 18.70 -24.51
CA ALA A 469 17.38 18.06 -23.28
C ALA A 469 16.48 18.37 -22.07
N ILE A 470 16.01 19.62 -21.96
CA ILE A 470 15.02 20.01 -20.95
C ILE A 470 13.70 19.28 -21.17
N GLY A 471 13.21 19.23 -22.42
CA GLY A 471 11.95 18.55 -22.76
C GLY A 471 11.98 17.06 -22.42
N VAL A 472 13.09 16.38 -22.73
CA VAL A 472 13.29 14.96 -22.39
C VAL A 472 13.35 14.75 -20.88
N ALA A 473 14.12 15.57 -20.15
CA ALA A 473 14.20 15.48 -18.69
C ALA A 473 12.84 15.75 -18.02
N ALA A 474 12.14 16.80 -18.46
CA ALA A 474 10.83 17.17 -17.95
C ALA A 474 9.78 16.10 -18.28
N GLY A 475 9.80 15.53 -19.49
CA GLY A 475 8.91 14.45 -19.89
C GLY A 475 9.07 13.21 -19.01
N ALA A 476 10.32 12.80 -18.76
CA ALA A 476 10.61 11.68 -17.85
C ALA A 476 10.15 11.97 -16.41
N ALA A 477 10.42 13.17 -15.90
CA ALA A 477 9.99 13.58 -14.56
C ALA A 477 8.46 13.65 -14.44
N ILE A 478 7.77 14.18 -15.44
CA ILE A 478 6.29 14.23 -15.47
C ILE A 478 5.73 12.82 -15.54
N ALA A 479 6.30 11.92 -16.36
CA ALA A 479 5.88 10.52 -16.40
C ALA A 479 6.02 9.85 -15.04
N LEU A 480 7.15 10.05 -14.34
CA LEU A 480 7.34 9.58 -12.97
C LEU A 480 6.28 10.12 -12.02
N VAL A 481 6.00 11.43 -12.06
CA VAL A 481 4.99 12.07 -11.20
C VAL A 481 3.60 11.52 -11.48
N VAL A 482 3.21 11.41 -12.74
CA VAL A 482 1.90 10.88 -13.14
C VAL A 482 1.75 9.45 -12.65
N MET A 483 2.73 8.61 -12.93
CA MET A 483 2.70 7.22 -12.49
C MET A 483 2.67 7.08 -10.97
N LEU A 484 3.38 7.93 -10.22
CA LEU A 484 3.33 7.96 -8.75
C LEU A 484 1.93 8.29 -8.21
N ILE A 485 1.24 9.22 -8.88
CA ILE A 485 -0.10 9.65 -8.46
C ILE A 485 -1.15 8.60 -8.81
N THR A 486 -0.98 7.89 -9.94
CA THR A 486 -1.92 6.88 -10.42
C THR A 486 -1.69 5.47 -9.86
N ALA A 487 -0.50 5.20 -9.32
CA ALA A 487 -0.20 3.97 -8.57
C ALA A 487 -0.92 3.99 -7.22
#